data_AF-A0A1I3JPD4-F1
#
_entry.id   AF-A0A1I3JPD4-F1
#
_cell.length_a   1.000
_cell.length_b   1.000
_cell.length_c   1.000
_cell.angle_alpha   90.00
_cell.angle_beta   90.00
_cell.angle_gamma   90.00
#
_symmetry.space_group_name_H-M   'P 1'
#
loop_
_entity.id
_entity.type
_entity.pdbx_description
1 polymer ?
#
loop_
_entity_poly.entity_id
_entity_poly.type
_entity_poly.pdbx_seq_one_letter_code
_entity_poly.pdbx_strand_id
1 'polypeptide(L)' 'MSPLQRLLTTVLPARWSARLEARTRDWEVACGTCDRSRDLWEAGGVRLKSNAEPVPGPTGECSGCGRRRQMVIRRKA' A
#
# COMPACT_ATOMS: atom_id res chain seq x y z
N MET A 1 -12.51 1.63 0.36
CA MET A 1 -12.09 0.26 0.74
C MET A 1 -11.96 -0.59 -0.51
N SER A 2 -10.80 -1.21 -0.71
CA SER A 2 -10.55 -2.13 -1.84
C SER A 2 -11.34 -3.44 -1.68
N PRO A 3 -11.78 -4.09 -2.78
CA PRO A 3 -12.46 -5.39 -2.71
C PRO A 3 -11.62 -6.47 -2.02
N LEU A 4 -10.29 -6.38 -2.12
CA LEU A 4 -9.36 -7.28 -1.43
C LEU A 4 -9.38 -7.07 0.10
N GLN A 5 -9.42 -5.81 0.54
CA GLN A 5 -9.51 -5.47 1.97
C GLN A 5 -10.83 -5.93 2.55
N ARG A 6 -11.92 -5.77 1.80
CA ARG A 6 -13.25 -6.22 2.19
C ARG A 6 -13.27 -7.73 2.40
N LEU A 7 -12.75 -8.52 1.46
CA LEU A 7 -12.68 -9.98 1.57
C LEU A 7 -11.85 -10.43 2.79
N LEU A 8 -10.70 -9.78 3.02
CA LEU A 8 -9.83 -10.08 4.15
C LEU A 8 -10.52 -9.77 5.49
N THR A 9 -11.23 -8.64 5.61
CA THR A 9 -11.96 -8.29 6.84
C THR A 9 -13.14 -9.21 7.12
N THR A 10 -13.72 -9.87 6.11
CA THR A 10 -14.83 -10.81 6.30
C THR A 10 -14.36 -12.20 6.71
N VAL A 11 -13.19 -12.64 6.23
CA VAL A 11 -12.65 -13.99 6.47
C VAL A 11 -11.75 -14.04 7.70
N LEU A 12 -11.00 -12.97 7.99
CA LEU A 12 -10.09 -12.93 9.13
C LEU A 12 -10.79 -12.44 10.40
N PRO A 13 -10.44 -12.99 11.59
CA PRO A 13 -10.89 -12.45 12.86
C PRO A 13 -10.54 -10.97 12.99
N ALA A 14 -11.43 -10.16 13.56
CA ALA A 14 -11.27 -8.70 13.67
C ALA A 14 -9.92 -8.26 14.28
N ARG A 15 -9.38 -9.03 15.22
CA ARG A 15 -8.04 -8.79 15.80
C ARG A 15 -6.90 -8.86 14.77
N TRP A 16 -7.01 -9.74 13.77
CA TRP A 16 -5.99 -9.92 12.75
C TRP A 16 -6.12 -8.89 11.64
N SER A 17 -7.34 -8.51 11.25
CA SER A 17 -7.55 -7.40 10.31
C SER A 17 -7.05 -6.06 10.88
N ALA A 18 -7.32 -5.77 12.16
CA ALA A 18 -6.80 -4.57 12.83
C ALA A 18 -5.27 -4.56 12.89
N ARG A 19 -4.65 -5.72 13.19
CA ARG A 19 -3.19 -5.86 13.19
C ARG A 19 -2.58 -5.69 11.80
N LEU A 20 -3.27 -6.16 10.76
CA LEU A 20 -2.85 -6.00 9.36
C LEU A 20 -3.00 -4.57 8.87
N GLU A 21 -4.09 -3.91 9.21
CA GLU A 21 -4.33 -2.50 8.92
C GLU A 21 -3.24 -1.63 9.55
N ALA A 22 -2.97 -1.83 10.85
CA ALA A 22 -1.90 -1.14 11.55
C ALA A 22 -0.54 -1.34 10.87
N ARG A 23 -0.18 -2.60 10.56
CA ARG A 23 1.08 -2.92 9.87
C ARG A 23 1.14 -2.39 8.45
N THR A 24 0.02 -2.26 7.75
CA THR A 24 -0.01 -1.76 6.37
C THR A 24 0.06 -0.23 6.33
N ARG A 25 -0.48 0.46 7.35
CA ARG A 25 -0.39 1.91 7.49
C ARG A 25 1.02 2.44 7.73
N ASP A 26 1.93 1.60 8.21
CA ASP A 26 3.36 1.93 8.30
C ASP A 26 4.01 2.10 6.92
N TRP A 27 3.31 1.73 5.85
CA TRP A 27 3.82 1.76 4.48
C TRP A 27 3.09 2.78 3.63
N GLU A 28 3.85 3.36 2.71
CA GLU A 28 3.34 4.22 1.67
C GLU A 28 3.73 3.70 0.29
N VAL A 29 2.87 3.99 -0.67
CA VAL A 29 3.17 3.84 -2.09
C VAL A 29 3.54 5.23 -2.63
N ALA A 30 4.77 5.37 -3.11
CA ALA A 30 5.32 6.60 -3.65
C ALA A 30 5.57 6.48 -5.15
N CYS A 31 5.37 7.55 -5.89
CA CYS A 31 5.79 7.62 -7.29
C CYS A 31 7.31 7.72 -7.37
N GLY A 32 7.97 6.79 -8.06
CA GLY A 32 9.44 6.82 -8.21
C GLY A 32 9.99 7.99 -9.03
N THR A 33 9.13 8.88 -9.55
CA THR A 33 9.54 10.05 -10.35
C THR A 33 9.29 11.38 -9.65
N CYS A 34 8.12 11.59 -9.04
CA CYS A 34 7.77 12.86 -8.41
C CYS A 34 7.64 12.78 -6.88
N ASP A 35 7.99 11.62 -6.30
CA ASP A 35 7.96 11.30 -4.87
C ASP A 35 6.62 11.49 -4.14
N ARG A 36 5.56 11.83 -4.87
CA ARG A 36 4.21 11.91 -4.32
C ARG A 36 3.80 10.55 -3.79
N SER A 37 3.44 10.51 -2.51
CA SER A 37 3.08 9.28 -1.82
C SER A 37 1.64 9.27 -1.34
N ARG A 38 1.16 8.06 -1.06
CA ARG A 38 -0.11 7.78 -0.40
C ARG A 38 0.05 6.58 0.51
N ASP A 39 -0.76 6.53 1.56
CA ASP A 39 -0.95 5.33 2.38
C ASP A 39 -1.17 4.08 1.53
N LEU A 40 -0.39 3.03 1.78
CA LEU A 40 -0.56 1.75 1.09
C LEU A 40 -1.95 1.16 1.34
N TRP A 41 -2.46 1.34 2.57
CA TRP A 41 -3.82 0.92 2.93
C TRP A 41 -4.89 1.69 2.15
N GLU A 42 -4.77 3.02 2.05
CA GLU A 42 -5.75 3.83 1.30
C GLU A 42 -5.70 3.54 -0.21
N ALA A 43 -4.51 3.19 -0.72
CA ALA A 43 -4.32 2.73 -2.10
C ALA A 43 -4.90 1.33 -2.36
N GLY A 44 -5.48 0.67 -1.34
CA GLY A 44 -6.08 -0.65 -1.47
C GLY A 44 -5.09 -1.81 -1.39
N GLY A 45 -3.83 -1.53 -1.06
CA GLY A 45 -2.80 -2.53 -0.81
C GLY A 45 -2.93 -3.14 0.59
N VAL A 46 -2.45 -4.36 0.72
CA VAL A 46 -2.32 -5.04 2.02
C VAL A 46 -0.94 -5.70 2.06
N ARG A 47 -0.20 -5.51 3.14
CA ARG A 47 1.15 -6.06 3.29
C ARG A 47 1.18 -7.10 4.41
N LEU A 48 1.27 -8.38 4.02
CA LEU A 48 1.19 -9.52 4.95
C LEU A 48 2.55 -10.02 5.47
N LYS A 49 3.62 -9.95 4.66
CA LYS A 49 4.83 -10.78 4.91
C LYS A 49 6.14 -10.29 4.26
N SER A 50 6.53 -9.02 4.39
CA SER A 50 7.74 -8.54 3.69
C SER A 50 8.64 -7.65 4.54
N ASN A 51 9.83 -8.17 4.86
CA ASN A 51 10.97 -7.43 5.45
C ASN A 51 11.86 -6.75 4.38
N ALA A 52 11.52 -6.88 3.09
CA ALA A 52 12.30 -6.29 2.00
C ALA A 52 11.87 -4.84 1.73
N GLU A 53 12.83 -3.92 1.73
CA GLU A 53 12.68 -2.48 1.47
C GLU A 53 13.92 -1.93 0.77
N PRO A 54 13.79 -0.99 -0.20
CA PRO A 54 12.59 -0.65 -0.97
C PRO A 54 12.26 -1.73 -2.00
N VAL A 55 10.97 -1.92 -2.32
CA VAL A 55 10.53 -2.86 -3.37
C VAL A 55 9.85 -2.11 -4.52
N PRO A 56 10.15 -2.45 -5.79
CA PRO A 56 9.36 -1.98 -6.92
C PRO A 56 7.90 -2.41 -6.75
N GLY A 57 7.01 -1.43 -6.67
CA GLY A 57 5.56 -1.63 -6.63
C GLY A 57 4.95 -1.76 -8.02
N PRO A 58 3.61 -1.89 -8.13
CA PRO A 58 2.93 -1.93 -9.42
C PRO A 58 3.03 -0.60 -10.16
N THR A 59 2.85 -0.61 -11.48
CA THR A 59 2.67 0.62 -12.24
C THR A 59 1.29 1.19 -11.95
N GLY A 60 1.21 2.44 -11.51
CA GLY A 60 -0.03 3.13 -11.18
C GLY A 60 -0.12 4.48 -11.86
N GLU A 61 -1.32 5.05 -11.95
CA GLU A 61 -1.47 6.42 -12.40
C GLU A 61 -1.05 7.38 -11.28
N CYS A 62 -0.11 8.27 -11.57
CA CYS A 62 0.34 9.27 -10.61
C CYS A 62 -0.41 10.59 -10.82
N SER A 63 -1.12 11.06 -9.80
CA SER A 63 -1.82 12.35 -9.83
C SER A 63 -0.90 13.57 -9.98
N GLY A 64 0.39 13.45 -9.66
CA GLY A 64 1.38 14.50 -9.87
C GLY A 64 1.97 14.50 -11.28
N CYS A 65 2.20 13.32 -11.87
CA CYS A 65 2.79 13.21 -13.21
C CYS A 65 1.75 13.17 -14.35
N GLY A 66 0.47 12.92 -14.04
CA GLY A 66 -0.61 12.76 -15.02
C GLY A 66 -0.43 11.56 -15.96
N ARG A 67 0.42 10.59 -15.60
CA ARG A 67 0.73 9.40 -16.41
C ARG A 67 0.98 8.20 -15.51
N ARG A 68 0.95 7.00 -16.11
CA ARG A 68 1.36 5.76 -15.44
C ARG A 68 2.86 5.80 -15.14
N ARG A 69 3.21 5.60 -13.87
CA ARG A 69 4.59 5.55 -13.37
C ARG A 69 4.80 4.31 -12.53
N GLN A 70 6.06 3.89 -12.46
CA GLN A 70 6.47 2.85 -11.54
C GLN A 70 6.31 3.38 -10.11
N MET A 71 5.51 2.68 -9.31
CA MET A 71 5.38 2.99 -7.90
C MET A 71 6.46 2.26 -7.12
N VAL A 72 6.84 2.82 -5.97
CA VAL A 72 7.79 2.26 -5.03
C VAL A 72 7.08 2.16 -3.70
N ILE A 73 7.17 1.01 -3.04
CA ILE A 73 6.57 0.84 -1.73
C ILE A 73 7.67 0.90 -0.67
N ARG A 74 7.60 1.91 0.20
CA ARG A 74 8.59 2.17 1.26
C ARG A 74 7.89 2.34 2.60
N ARG A 75 8.61 2.12 3.72
CA ARG A 75 8.10 2.56 5.02
C ARG A 75 8.00 4.06 5.06
N LYS A 76 6.98 4.54 5.77
CA LYS A 76 6.93 5.92 6.23
C LYS A 76 8.06 6.11 7.25
N ALA A 77 8.77 7.23 7.12
CA ALA A 77 9.76 7.66 8.10
C ALA A 77 9.07 8.19 9.36
#